data_AF-A0A2S6HQF3-F1
#
_entry.id   AF-A0A2S6HQF3-F1
#
_cell.length_a   1.000
_cell.length_b   1.000
_cell.length_c   1.000
_cell.angle_alpha   90.00
_cell.angle_beta   90.00
_cell.angle_gamma   90.00
#
_symmetry.space_group_name_H-M   'P 1'
#
loop_
_entity.id
_entity.type
_entity.pdbx_description
1 polymer ?
#
loop_
_entity_poly.entity_id
_entity_poly.type
_entity_poly.pdbx_seq_one_letter_code
_entity_poly.pdbx_strand_id
1 'polypeptide(L)'
;MDKIILKNENIIEIEESSNGESFRKIFSDPQEYLTTLAMLTPENLSAYQVQNSEGLTCANPVNKECLTQNVTALWSTDGILAGLDVTFNITDVDMLAKAVKELQAGQQTQDFAITDLGETVAKLAEGGVQ
;
A
#
# COMPACT_ATOMS: atom_id res chain seq x y z
N MET A 1 -8.63 -13.68 -18.53
CA MET A 1 -8.69 -12.47 -17.71
C MET A 1 -7.30 -11.96 -17.46
N ASP A 2 -7.17 -10.66 -17.34
CA ASP A 2 -5.90 -10.03 -17.03
C ASP A 2 -5.58 -10.23 -15.54
N LYS A 3 -4.32 -10.05 -15.15
CA LYS A 3 -3.83 -10.37 -13.81
C LYS A 3 -2.87 -9.32 -13.30
N ILE A 4 -2.94 -9.05 -12.00
CA ILE A 4 -1.94 -8.32 -11.25
C ILE A 4 -1.17 -9.32 -10.40
N ILE A 5 0.15 -9.37 -10.58
CA ILE A 5 1.05 -10.16 -9.76
C ILE A 5 1.78 -9.22 -8.82
N LEU A 6 1.37 -9.23 -7.55
CA LEU A 6 1.95 -8.40 -6.50
C LEU A 6 3.39 -8.83 -6.18
N LYS A 7 4.13 -7.97 -5.47
CA LYS A 7 5.52 -8.25 -5.07
C LYS A 7 5.69 -9.58 -4.31
N ASN A 8 4.71 -9.92 -3.48
CA ASN A 8 4.68 -11.17 -2.72
C ASN A 8 4.17 -12.36 -3.52
N GLU A 9 4.11 -12.24 -4.85
CA GLU A 9 3.65 -13.26 -5.81
C GLU A 9 2.16 -13.61 -5.73
N ASN A 10 1.38 -12.93 -4.87
CA ASN A 10 -0.07 -13.06 -4.88
C ASN A 10 -0.63 -12.54 -6.20
N ILE A 11 -1.61 -13.28 -6.73
CA ILE A 11 -2.24 -12.98 -8.02
C ILE A 11 -3.65 -12.45 -7.76
N ILE A 12 -3.96 -11.31 -8.37
CA ILE A 12 -5.31 -10.74 -8.41
C ILE A 12 -5.79 -10.81 -9.87
N GLU A 13 -6.85 -11.56 -10.11
CA GLU A 13 -7.53 -11.57 -11.41
C GLU A 13 -8.40 -10.33 -11.56
N ILE A 14 -8.26 -9.64 -12.69
CA ILE A 14 -8.90 -8.34 -12.95
C ILE A 14 -9.71 -8.38 -14.25
N GLU A 15 -10.77 -7.59 -14.28
CA GLU A 15 -11.62 -7.40 -15.47
C GLU A 15 -10.96 -6.44 -16.45
N GLU A 16 -10.36 -5.37 -15.93
CA GLU A 16 -9.76 -4.30 -16.70
C GLU A 16 -8.64 -3.63 -15.89
N SER A 17 -7.61 -3.12 -16.58
CA SER A 17 -6.62 -2.22 -16.00
C SER A 17 -6.42 -0.99 -16.87
N SER A 18 -6.21 0.16 -16.24
CA SER A 18 -5.87 1.42 -16.90
C SER A 18 -4.38 1.69 -16.76
N ASN A 19 -3.53 0.94 -17.48
CA ASN A 19 -2.07 1.14 -17.54
C ASN A 19 -1.36 1.27 -16.17
N GLY A 20 -1.91 0.66 -15.12
CA GLY A 20 -1.36 0.74 -13.76
C GLY A 20 -1.81 1.94 -12.92
N GLU A 21 -2.73 2.79 -13.40
CA GLU A 21 -3.36 3.87 -12.63
C GLU A 21 -4.65 3.43 -11.92
N SER A 22 -5.29 2.37 -12.43
CA SER A 22 -6.41 1.74 -11.76
C SER A 22 -6.62 0.33 -12.30
N PHE A 23 -7.37 -0.47 -11.56
CA PHE A 23 -7.90 -1.73 -12.06
C PHE A 23 -9.29 -1.99 -11.49
N ARG A 24 -10.09 -2.74 -12.26
CA ARG A 24 -11.46 -3.10 -11.91
C ARG A 24 -11.55 -4.60 -11.67
N LYS A 25 -12.30 -4.99 -10.64
CA LYS A 25 -12.61 -6.39 -10.32
C LYS A 25 -14.05 -6.49 -9.81
N ILE A 26 -14.77 -7.50 -10.31
CA ILE A 26 -16.09 -7.84 -9.81
C ILE A 26 -15.93 -8.95 -8.76
N PHE A 27 -16.57 -8.74 -7.62
CA PHE A 27 -16.57 -9.67 -6.49
C PHE A 27 -17.95 -10.25 -6.32
N SER A 28 -18.06 -11.56 -6.33
CA SER A 28 -19.32 -12.24 -5.96
C SER A 28 -19.47 -12.35 -4.45
N ASP A 29 -18.36 -12.30 -3.70
CA ASP A 29 -18.32 -12.36 -2.25
C ASP A 29 -17.67 -11.08 -1.67
N PRO A 30 -18.37 -10.33 -0.79
CA PRO A 30 -17.78 -9.20 -0.07
C PRO A 30 -16.51 -9.55 0.74
N GLN A 31 -16.34 -10.80 1.19
CA GLN A 31 -15.11 -11.21 1.88
C GLN A 31 -13.90 -11.30 0.94
N GLU A 32 -14.11 -11.69 -0.32
CA GLU A 32 -13.06 -11.66 -1.35
C GLU A 32 -12.59 -10.22 -1.62
N TYR A 33 -13.53 -9.26 -1.60
CA TYR A 33 -13.20 -7.84 -1.70
C TYR A 33 -12.29 -7.39 -0.55
N LEU A 34 -12.65 -7.70 0.70
CA LEU A 34 -11.84 -7.33 1.86
C LEU A 34 -10.46 -7.99 1.84
N THR A 35 -10.41 -9.26 1.42
CA THR A 35 -9.14 -10.01 1.28
C THR A 35 -8.25 -9.39 0.21
N THR A 36 -8.83 -9.02 -0.94
CA THR A 36 -8.11 -8.32 -2.01
C THR A 36 -7.60 -6.97 -1.53
N LEU A 37 -8.44 -6.17 -0.88
CA LEU A 37 -8.06 -4.87 -0.33
C LEU A 37 -6.90 -4.99 0.67
N ALA A 38 -6.92 -6.02 1.53
CA ALA A 38 -5.85 -6.27 2.49
C ALA A 38 -4.51 -6.64 1.84
N MET A 39 -4.51 -7.14 0.60
CA MET A 39 -3.29 -7.42 -0.16
C MET A 39 -2.67 -6.17 -0.80
N LEU A 40 -3.44 -5.09 -1.00
CA LEU A 40 -3.01 -3.85 -1.66
C LEU A 40 -2.20 -2.94 -0.71
N THR A 41 -1.22 -3.53 -0.02
CA THR A 41 -0.33 -2.81 0.89
C THR A 41 0.73 -2.02 0.11
N PRO A 42 1.30 -0.94 0.70
CA PRO A 42 2.41 -0.23 0.07
C PRO A 42 3.63 -1.12 -0.25
N GLU A 43 3.85 -2.18 0.53
CA GLU A 43 4.91 -3.15 0.25
C GLU A 43 4.61 -3.97 -1.00
N ASN A 44 3.40 -4.53 -1.11
CA ASN A 44 2.99 -5.33 -2.25
C ASN A 44 2.86 -4.52 -3.55
N LEU A 45 2.55 -3.23 -3.43
CA LEU A 45 2.46 -2.27 -4.54
C LEU A 45 3.79 -1.54 -4.83
N SER A 46 4.84 -1.77 -4.03
CA SER A 46 6.16 -1.18 -4.31
C SER A 46 6.77 -1.68 -5.62
N ALA A 47 6.40 -2.89 -6.05
CA ALA A 47 6.65 -3.43 -7.39
C ALA A 47 5.62 -4.52 -7.71
N TYR A 48 4.98 -4.45 -8.87
CA TYR A 48 4.06 -5.50 -9.32
C TYR A 48 4.06 -5.62 -10.84
N GLN A 49 3.48 -6.69 -11.37
CA GLN A 49 3.34 -6.92 -12.80
C GLN A 49 1.88 -6.94 -13.20
N VAL A 50 1.58 -6.41 -14.39
CA VAL A 50 0.28 -6.57 -15.03
C VAL A 50 0.46 -7.51 -16.21
N GLN A 51 -0.28 -8.61 -16.24
CA GLN A 51 -0.30 -9.58 -17.33
C GLN A 51 -1.64 -9.58 -18.03
N ASN A 52 -1.63 -9.71 -19.35
CA ASN A 52 -2.86 -9.96 -20.09
C ASN A 52 -3.34 -11.42 -19.95
N SER A 53 -4.52 -11.71 -20.50
CA SER A 53 -5.08 -13.06 -20.53
C SER A 53 -4.23 -14.14 -21.22
N GLU A 54 -3.24 -13.76 -22.04
CA GLU A 54 -2.27 -14.68 -22.68
C GLU A 54 -1.02 -14.92 -21.81
N GLY A 55 -0.94 -14.28 -20.64
CA GLY A 55 0.21 -14.36 -19.73
C GLY A 55 1.39 -13.46 -20.12
N LEU A 56 1.20 -12.55 -21.08
CA LEU A 56 2.22 -11.57 -21.46
C LEU A 56 2.22 -10.41 -20.47
N THR A 57 3.40 -10.04 -19.95
CA THR A 57 3.56 -8.86 -19.09
C THR A 57 3.39 -7.57 -19.90
N CYS A 58 2.32 -6.84 -19.60
CA CYS A 58 1.97 -5.56 -20.24
C CYS A 58 2.62 -4.35 -19.53
N ALA A 59 2.81 -4.42 -18.21
CA ALA A 59 3.39 -3.34 -17.42
C ALA A 59 4.09 -3.87 -16.16
N ASN A 60 5.07 -3.10 -15.66
CA ASN A 60 5.77 -3.36 -14.39
C ASN A 60 5.81 -2.11 -13.50
N PRO A 61 4.69 -1.69 -12.89
CA PRO A 61 4.66 -0.48 -12.08
C PRO A 61 5.46 -0.63 -10.78
N VAL A 62 6.00 0.48 -10.30
CA VAL A 62 6.81 0.56 -9.08
C VAL A 62 6.40 1.78 -8.25
N ASN A 63 6.70 1.74 -6.95
CA ASN A 63 6.43 2.84 -6.01
C ASN A 63 4.95 3.30 -6.06
N LYS A 64 4.03 2.35 -6.10
CA LYS A 64 2.58 2.64 -6.16
C LYS A 64 1.93 2.45 -4.79
N GLU A 65 0.76 3.06 -4.64
CA GLU A 65 -0.12 2.89 -3.49
C GLU A 65 -1.60 2.90 -3.92
N CYS A 66 -2.46 2.26 -3.13
CA CYS A 66 -3.90 2.23 -3.33
C CYS A 66 -4.59 2.97 -2.18
N LEU A 67 -4.93 4.24 -2.38
CA LEU A 67 -5.52 5.08 -1.33
C LEU A 67 -7.04 5.20 -1.44
N THR A 68 -7.60 4.97 -2.62
CA THR A 68 -9.03 5.15 -2.86
C THR A 68 -9.59 4.05 -3.75
N GLN A 69 -10.88 3.79 -3.58
CA GLN A 69 -11.62 2.83 -4.37
C GLN A 69 -13.05 3.30 -4.57
N ASN A 70 -13.60 2.99 -5.74
CA ASN A 70 -15.00 3.20 -6.07
C ASN A 70 -15.70 1.85 -5.96
N VAL A 71 -16.70 1.73 -5.07
CA VAL A 71 -17.44 0.49 -4.83
C VAL A 71 -18.88 0.68 -5.24
N THR A 72 -19.34 -0.13 -6.18
CA THR A 72 -20.73 -0.17 -6.63
C THR A 72 -21.36 -1.49 -6.23
N ALA A 73 -22.46 -1.45 -5.47
CA ALA A 73 -23.19 -2.65 -5.10
C ALA A 73 -23.99 -3.19 -6.31
N LEU A 74 -23.84 -4.49 -6.58
CA LEU A 74 -24.61 -5.20 -7.58
C LEU A 74 -25.75 -5.93 -6.86
N TRP A 75 -26.99 -5.62 -7.23
CA TRP A 75 -28.19 -6.20 -6.64
C TRP A 75 -28.84 -7.17 -7.62
N SER A 76 -29.33 -8.30 -7.11
CA SER A 76 -30.19 -9.20 -7.88
C SER A 76 -31.59 -8.58 -8.06
N THR A 77 -32.39 -9.18 -8.96
CA THR A 77 -33.80 -8.80 -9.16
C THR A 77 -34.65 -8.95 -7.91
N ASP A 78 -34.23 -9.81 -6.98
CA ASP A 78 -34.91 -10.06 -5.71
C ASP A 78 -34.43 -9.13 -4.59
N GLY A 79 -33.59 -8.13 -4.90
CA GLY A 79 -33.06 -7.17 -3.93
C GLY A 79 -32.00 -7.74 -2.99
N ILE A 80 -31.39 -8.87 -3.34
CA ILE A 80 -30.28 -9.47 -2.59
C ILE A 80 -28.96 -8.94 -3.15
N LEU A 81 -28.01 -8.65 -2.26
CA LEU A 81 -26.66 -8.27 -2.69
C LEU A 81 -26.02 -9.44 -3.45
N ALA A 82 -25.82 -9.25 -4.75
CA ALA A 82 -25.26 -10.25 -5.66
C ALA A 82 -23.74 -10.13 -5.80
N GLY A 83 -23.18 -8.96 -5.48
CA GLY A 83 -21.75 -8.72 -5.55
C GLY A 83 -21.37 -7.26 -5.44
N LEU A 84 -20.09 -6.99 -5.65
CA LEU A 84 -19.51 -5.65 -5.69
C LEU A 84 -18.72 -5.48 -6.98
N ASP A 85 -18.95 -4.36 -7.66
CA ASP A 85 -18.11 -3.91 -8.76
C ASP A 85 -17.19 -2.82 -8.23
N VAL A 86 -15.88 -3.10 -8.20
CA VAL A 86 -14.91 -2.24 -7.53
C VAL A 86 -13.80 -1.83 -8.48
N THR A 87 -13.55 -0.52 -8.52
CA THR A 87 -12.37 0.06 -9.15
C THR A 87 -11.42 0.53 -8.06
N PHE A 88 -10.22 -0.03 -8.04
CA PHE A 88 -9.13 0.39 -7.16
C PHE A 88 -8.27 1.43 -7.89
N ASN A 89 -8.07 2.59 -7.27
CA ASN A 89 -7.27 3.66 -7.86
C ASN A 89 -5.83 3.55 -7.32
N ILE A 90 -4.88 3.47 -8.24
CA ILE A 90 -3.46 3.31 -7.98
C ILE A 90 -2.74 4.61 -8.30
N THR A 91 -2.04 5.16 -7.31
CA THR A 91 -1.30 6.42 -7.43
C THR A 91 0.18 6.20 -7.19
N ASP A 92 1.00 7.10 -7.70
CA ASP A 92 2.42 7.13 -7.36
C ASP A 92 2.63 7.61 -5.93
N VAL A 93 3.49 6.91 -5.21
CA VAL A 93 4.01 7.37 -3.92
C VAL A 93 4.99 8.51 -4.18
N ASP A 94 4.82 9.64 -3.50
CA ASP A 94 5.84 10.67 -3.45
C ASP A 94 7.05 10.18 -2.63
N MET A 95 8.00 9.58 -3.33
CA MET A 95 9.19 8.98 -2.73
C MET A 95 10.11 10.02 -2.07
N LEU A 96 10.06 11.28 -2.50
CA LEU A 96 10.82 12.35 -1.85
C LEU A 96 10.18 12.72 -0.51
N ALA A 97 8.86 12.95 -0.50
CA ALA A 97 8.13 13.21 0.73
C ALA A 97 8.28 12.05 1.73
N LYS A 98 8.25 10.80 1.24
CA LYS A 98 8.50 9.60 2.05
C LYS A 98 9.89 9.62 2.67
N ALA A 99 10.94 9.84 1.87
CA ALA A 99 12.31 9.88 2.36
C ALA A 99 12.54 11.00 3.39
N VAL A 100 11.96 12.18 3.16
CA VAL A 100 12.02 13.31 4.11
C VAL A 100 11.36 12.93 5.44
N LYS A 101 10.19 12.31 5.40
CA LYS A 101 9.47 11.88 6.60
C LYS A 101 10.26 10.83 7.40
N GLU A 102 10.87 9.87 6.72
CA GLU A 102 11.72 8.84 7.35
C GLU A 102 12.96 9.47 8.01
N LEU A 103 13.61 10.43 7.33
CA LEU A 103 14.73 11.18 7.90
C LEU A 103 14.33 11.97 9.15
N GLN A 104 13.19 12.67 9.12
CA GLN A 104 12.68 13.42 10.26
C GLN A 104 12.38 12.53 11.47
N ALA A 105 11.78 11.36 11.25
CA ALA A 105 11.54 10.39 12.32
C ALA A 105 12.84 9.86 12.93
N GLY A 106 13.86 9.61 12.09
CA GLY A 106 15.20 9.23 12.53
C GLY A 106 15.87 10.33 13.36
N GLN A 107 15.79 11.58 12.91
CA GLN A 107 16.33 12.74 13.63
C GLN A 107 15.67 12.93 14.99
N GLN A 108 14.33 12.86 15.06
CA GLN A 108 13.62 12.97 16.32
C GLN A 108 14.06 11.90 17.33
N THR A 109 14.29 10.67 16.87
CA THR A 109 14.81 9.58 17.72
C THR A 109 16.22 9.90 18.23
N GLN A 110 17.08 10.45 17.38
CA GLN A 110 18.43 10.87 17.75
C GLN A 110 18.42 12.04 18.74
N ASP A 111 17.54 13.02 18.57
CA ASP A 111 17.41 14.18 19.45
C ASP A 111 17.03 13.76 20.88
N PHE A 112 16.13 12.78 21.03
CA PHE A 112 15.82 12.19 22.34
C PHE A 112 17.05 11.52 22.96
N ALA A 113 17.77 10.68 22.20
CA ALA A 113 18.97 10.03 22.70
C ALA A 113 20.08 11.03 23.10
N ILE A 114 20.24 12.12 22.34
CA ILE A 114 21.18 13.21 22.67
C ILE A 114 20.77 13.91 23.96
N THR A 115 19.46 14.14 24.15
CA THR A 115 18.94 14.73 25.39
C THR A 115 19.26 13.86 26.60
N ASP A 116 18.99 12.55 26.52
CA ASP A 116 19.29 11.58 27.60
C ASP A 116 20.79 11.52 27.92
N LEU A 117 21.65 11.56 26.90
CA LEU A 117 23.10 11.63 27.07
C LEU A 117 23.51 12.94 27.76
N GLY A 118 22.93 14.07 27.35
CA GLY A 118 23.17 15.36 27.99
C GLY A 118 22.85 15.34 29.48
N GLU A 119 21.71 14.77 29.86
CA GLU A 119 21.33 14.61 31.28
C GLU A 119 22.29 13.69 32.04
N THR A 120 22.71 12.59 31.42
CA THR A 120 23.63 11.63 32.03
C THR A 120 25.00 12.27 32.27
N VAL A 121 25.52 13.00 31.29
CA VAL A 121 26.80 13.73 31.40
C VAL A 121 26.70 14.82 32.45
N ALA A 122 25.58 15.56 32.52
CA ALA A 122 25.36 16.56 33.55
C ALA A 122 25.41 15.95 34.97
N LYS A 123 24.73 14.82 35.19
CA LYS A 123 24.78 14.08 36.46
C LYS A 123 26.20 13.60 36.82
N LEU A 124 26.96 13.12 35.83
CA LEU A 124 28.36 12.73 36.04
C LEU A 124 29.25 13.91 36.41
N ALA A 125 29.06 15.06 35.75
CA ALA A 125 29.81 16.28 36.04
C ALA A 125 29.49 16.83 37.44
N GLU A 126 28.23 16.76 37.87
CA GLU A 126 27.80 17.15 39.21
C GLU A 126 28.29 16.18 40.30
N GLY A 127 28.37 14.88 39.99
CA GLY A 127 28.87 13.84 40.90
C GLY A 127 30.40 13.69 40.95
N GLY A 128 31.13 14.34 40.04
CA GLY A 128 32.60 14.27 39.92
C GLY A 128 33.38 15.32 40.72
N VAL A 129 32.68 16.20 41.47
CA VAL A 129 33.28 17.16 42.39
C VAL A 129 33.15 16.61 43.82
N GLN A 130 34.01 15.66 44.19
CA GLN A 130 34.34 15.33 45.58
C GLN A 130 35.84 15.12 45.71
#